data_AF-A0A3D2R5F0-F1
#
_entry.id   AF-A0A3D2R5F0-F1
#
_cell.length_a   1.000
_cell.length_b   1.000
_cell.length_c   1.000
_cell.angle_alpha   90.00
_cell.angle_beta   90.00
_cell.angle_gamma   90.00
#
_symmetry.space_group_name_H-M   'P 1'
#
loop_
_entity.id
_entity.type
_entity.pdbx_description
1 polymer ?
#
loop_
_entity_poly.entity_id
_entity_poly.type
_entity_poly.pdbx_seq_one_letter_code
_entity_poly.pdbx_strand_id
1 'polypeptide(L)'
;MNFFTQIEPAPSGILLHTDSRITALGSCFAQVIGQRLAYYKWPVVLNPLGVLFHPLALHDLIKRALLLDEFTENDLFDYKGRYSILALHGQYSSQDPKALLTQANSDLKILRDGLTKATHLLITLGTAWAYQKSENDLLVGNCHKLPGSLFNKKLLCVAEIQEAVAQ
;
A
#
# COMPACT_ATOMS: atom_id res chain seq x y z
N MET A 1 -11.72 -31.27 -28.52
CA MET A 1 -10.35 -30.73 -28.44
C MET A 1 -10.32 -29.74 -27.28
N ASN A 2 -9.46 -29.94 -26.29
CA ASN A 2 -9.33 -28.99 -25.17
C ASN A 2 -8.44 -27.83 -25.62
N PHE A 3 -8.97 -26.61 -25.63
CA PHE A 3 -8.26 -25.39 -26.05
C PHE A 3 -7.56 -24.68 -24.88
N PHE A 4 -7.21 -25.42 -23.83
CA PHE A 4 -6.53 -24.90 -22.65
C PHE A 4 -5.45 -25.89 -22.20
N THR A 5 -4.35 -25.34 -21.70
CA THR A 5 -3.31 -26.13 -21.04
C THR A 5 -3.84 -26.56 -19.68
N GLN A 6 -3.93 -27.88 -19.45
CA GLN A 6 -4.11 -28.39 -18.10
C GLN A 6 -2.80 -28.21 -17.34
N ILE A 7 -2.86 -27.46 -16.26
CA ILE A 7 -1.73 -27.26 -15.35
C ILE A 7 -2.11 -27.95 -14.05
N GLU A 8 -1.29 -28.90 -13.61
CA GLU A 8 -1.34 -29.43 -12.24
C GLU A 8 -0.30 -28.65 -11.41
N PRO A 9 -0.71 -27.63 -10.66
CA PRO A 9 0.24 -26.87 -9.87
C PRO A 9 0.84 -27.76 -8.79
N ALA A 10 2.17 -27.70 -8.64
CA ALA A 10 2.83 -28.29 -7.49
C ALA A 10 2.26 -27.67 -6.19
N PRO A 11 2.10 -28.46 -5.12
CA PRO A 11 1.67 -27.93 -3.83
C PRO A 11 2.56 -26.76 -3.38
N SER A 12 1.92 -25.68 -2.93
CA SER A 12 2.62 -24.54 -2.34
C SER A 12 3.23 -24.94 -0.99
N GLY A 13 4.46 -24.51 -0.72
CA GLY A 13 5.05 -24.62 0.62
C GLY A 13 4.42 -23.66 1.65
N ILE A 14 3.65 -22.68 1.18
CA ILE A 14 2.86 -21.77 2.01
C ILE A 14 1.44 -22.35 2.07
N LEU A 15 1.04 -22.81 3.26
CA LEU A 15 -0.26 -23.42 3.52
C LEU A 15 -1.11 -22.52 4.41
N LEU A 16 -2.40 -22.40 4.09
CA LEU A 16 -3.37 -21.68 4.92
C LEU A 16 -4.15 -22.68 5.78
N HIS A 17 -3.96 -22.60 7.10
CA HIS A 17 -4.71 -23.32 8.13
C HIS A 17 -5.81 -22.45 8.71
N THR A 18 -6.89 -22.99 9.29
CA THR A 18 -8.11 -22.26 9.70
C THR A 18 -7.91 -21.05 10.62
N ASP A 19 -6.77 -20.96 11.30
CA ASP A 19 -6.34 -19.86 12.16
C ASP A 19 -5.48 -18.81 11.43
N SER A 20 -5.22 -18.99 10.14
CA SER A 20 -4.41 -18.09 9.32
C SER A 20 -5.00 -16.70 9.27
N ARG A 21 -4.21 -15.72 9.70
CA ARG A 21 -4.50 -14.30 9.61
C ARG A 21 -3.63 -13.70 8.53
N ILE A 22 -4.26 -13.05 7.56
CA ILE A 22 -3.61 -12.61 6.32
C ILE A 22 -3.64 -11.09 6.28
N THR A 23 -2.47 -10.48 6.06
CA THR A 23 -2.39 -9.06 5.72
C THR A 23 -1.95 -8.95 4.27
N ALA A 24 -2.84 -8.42 3.44
CA ALA A 24 -2.68 -8.31 2.00
C ALA A 24 -2.50 -6.84 1.61
N LEU A 25 -1.33 -6.53 1.05
CA LEU A 25 -0.90 -5.18 0.71
C LEU A 25 -0.38 -5.14 -0.72
N GLY A 26 -0.52 -4.00 -1.39
CA GLY A 26 0.09 -3.78 -2.68
C GLY A 26 -0.89 -3.37 -3.76
N SER A 27 -0.70 -3.98 -4.93
CA SER A 27 -1.42 -3.65 -6.16
C SER A 27 -2.89 -4.10 -6.16
N CYS A 28 -3.59 -3.82 -7.25
CA CYS A 28 -4.93 -4.36 -7.50
C CYS A 28 -4.97 -5.90 -7.47
N PHE A 29 -3.85 -6.59 -7.69
CA PHE A 29 -3.79 -8.04 -7.53
C PHE A 29 -3.96 -8.45 -6.06
N ALA A 30 -3.23 -7.82 -5.13
CA ALA A 30 -3.44 -8.03 -3.69
C ALA A 30 -4.89 -7.72 -3.31
N GLN A 31 -5.47 -6.65 -3.86
CA GLN A 31 -6.89 -6.31 -3.66
C GLN A 31 -7.83 -7.48 -4.03
N VAL A 32 -7.69 -8.01 -5.25
CA VAL A 32 -8.56 -9.08 -5.76
C VAL A 32 -8.36 -10.37 -4.97
N ILE A 33 -7.12 -10.77 -4.71
CA ILE A 33 -6.83 -12.02 -3.99
C ILE A 33 -7.26 -11.91 -2.52
N GLY A 34 -6.99 -10.77 -1.86
CA GLY A 34 -7.43 -10.51 -0.50
C GLY A 34 -8.95 -10.54 -0.36
N GLN A 35 -9.70 -9.96 -1.31
CA GLN A 35 -11.15 -10.04 -1.33
C GLN A 35 -11.66 -11.47 -1.48
N ARG A 36 -11.01 -12.29 -2.32
CA ARG A 36 -11.35 -13.72 -2.45
C ARG A 36 -11.10 -14.48 -1.15
N LEU A 37 -9.96 -14.25 -0.49
CA LEU A 37 -9.65 -14.87 0.79
C LEU A 37 -10.68 -14.49 1.86
N ALA A 38 -11.04 -13.20 1.95
CA ALA A 38 -12.08 -12.72 2.86
C ALA A 38 -13.47 -13.32 2.54
N TYR A 39 -13.81 -13.48 1.26
CA TYR A 39 -15.03 -14.17 0.83
C TYR A 39 -15.10 -15.59 1.39
N TYR A 40 -13.98 -16.33 1.35
CA TYR A 40 -13.82 -17.66 1.96
C TYR A 40 -13.59 -17.63 3.49
N LYS A 41 -13.91 -16.52 4.15
CA LYS A 41 -13.94 -16.33 5.62
C LYS A 41 -12.59 -16.37 6.32
N TRP A 42 -11.50 -16.22 5.58
CA TRP A 42 -10.21 -15.93 6.18
C TRP A 42 -10.22 -14.57 6.88
N PRO A 43 -9.62 -14.43 8.07
CA PRO A 43 -9.31 -13.14 8.65
C PRO A 43 -8.31 -12.40 7.76
N VAL A 44 -8.76 -11.34 7.06
CA VAL A 44 -7.93 -10.55 6.14
C VAL A 44 -7.94 -9.08 6.52
N VAL A 45 -6.75 -8.48 6.64
CA VAL A 45 -6.56 -7.03 6.56
C VAL A 45 -6.08 -6.70 5.16
N LEU A 46 -6.86 -5.91 4.41
CA LEU A 46 -6.65 -5.67 2.99
C LEU A 46 -6.45 -4.19 2.69
N ASN A 47 -5.25 -3.81 2.23
CA ASN A 47 -4.92 -2.45 1.78
C ASN A 47 -5.63 -1.35 2.60
N PRO A 48 -5.48 -1.31 3.94
CA PRO A 48 -6.26 -0.39 4.78
C PRO A 48 -6.03 1.07 4.39
N LEU A 49 -4.82 1.42 3.91
CA LEU A 49 -4.50 2.76 3.36
C LEU A 49 -4.57 2.84 1.83
N GLY A 50 -5.37 1.96 1.23
CA GLY A 50 -5.59 1.85 -0.21
C GLY A 50 -4.46 1.17 -0.96
N VAL A 51 -4.63 1.06 -2.28
CA VAL A 51 -3.70 0.35 -3.18
C VAL A 51 -2.39 1.16 -3.32
N LEU A 52 -1.29 0.58 -2.85
CA LEU A 52 0.05 1.17 -2.92
C LEU A 52 1.07 0.08 -3.28
N PHE A 53 1.57 0.11 -4.51
CA PHE A 53 2.39 -0.96 -5.10
C PHE A 53 3.79 -0.51 -5.53
N HIS A 54 4.14 0.72 -5.15
CA HIS A 54 5.49 1.24 -5.29
C HIS A 54 6.34 0.73 -4.11
N PRO A 55 7.48 0.04 -4.34
CA PRO A 55 8.22 -0.64 -3.27
C PRO A 55 8.62 0.27 -2.10
N LEU A 56 9.21 1.44 -2.37
CA LEU A 56 9.71 2.34 -1.32
C LEU A 56 8.55 2.95 -0.52
N ALA A 57 7.49 3.42 -1.19
CA ALA A 57 6.33 3.99 -0.50
C ALA A 57 5.58 2.94 0.33
N LEU A 58 5.51 1.68 -0.15
CA LEU A 58 4.90 0.61 0.62
C LEU A 58 5.77 0.23 1.84
N HIS A 59 7.10 0.20 1.68
CA HIS A 59 8.03 0.03 2.79
C HIS A 59 7.83 1.12 3.85
N ASP A 60 7.83 2.39 3.45
CA ASP A 60 7.62 3.53 4.36
C ASP A 60 6.28 3.43 5.10
N LEU A 61 5.21 3.05 4.39
CA LEU A 61 3.89 2.85 4.98
C LEU A 61 3.88 1.73 6.03
N ILE A 62 4.52 0.60 5.74
CA ILE A 62 4.63 -0.54 6.67
C ILE A 62 5.42 -0.12 7.90
N LYS A 63 6.58 0.51 7.72
CA LYS A 63 7.42 1.04 8.79
C LYS A 63 6.65 2.00 9.68
N ARG A 64 5.91 2.92 9.07
CA ARG A 64 5.06 3.91 9.75
C ARG A 64 3.99 3.25 10.62
N ALA A 65 3.31 2.23 10.09
CA ALA A 65 2.31 1.46 10.85
C ALA A 65 2.93 0.71 12.05
N LEU A 66 4.07 0.04 11.82
CA LEU A 66 4.78 -0.70 12.86
C LEU A 66 5.35 0.20 13.97
N LEU A 67 5.69 1.45 13.66
CA LEU A 67 6.19 2.44 14.63
C LEU A 67 5.08 3.29 15.26
N LEU A 68 3.84 3.23 14.76
CA LEU A 68 2.77 4.19 15.10
C LEU A 68 3.20 5.65 14.90
N ASP A 69 3.95 5.90 13.83
CA ASP A 69 4.22 7.27 13.41
C ASP A 69 2.97 7.80 12.69
N GLU A 70 2.12 8.53 13.43
CA GLU A 70 0.81 8.99 12.96
C GLU A 70 0.92 10.15 11.96
N PHE A 71 0.00 10.20 10.99
CA PHE A 71 -0.14 11.33 10.07
C PHE A 71 -0.48 12.60 10.85
N THR A 72 0.24 13.67 10.54
CA THR A 72 0.12 15.00 11.14
C THR A 72 -0.19 16.05 10.09
N GLU A 73 -0.38 17.30 10.51
CA GLU A 73 -0.59 18.42 9.60
C GLU A 73 0.58 18.60 8.60
N ASN A 74 1.80 18.15 8.96
CA ASN A 74 2.97 18.21 8.07
C ASN A 74 2.87 17.22 6.88
N ASP A 75 2.02 16.20 6.97
CA ASP A 75 1.78 15.23 5.90
C ASP A 75 0.71 15.72 4.90
N LEU A 76 0.02 16.82 5.21
CA LEU A 76 -1.04 17.36 4.38
C LEU A 76 -0.48 18.20 3.23
N PHE A 77 -1.00 17.94 2.04
CA PHE A 77 -0.78 18.76 0.86
C PHE A 77 -2.09 19.41 0.43
N ASP A 78 -2.18 20.74 0.58
CA ASP A 78 -3.31 21.52 0.06
C ASP A 78 -3.09 21.85 -1.42
N TYR A 79 -4.09 21.53 -2.23
CA TYR A 79 -4.20 22.04 -3.58
C TYR A 79 -5.63 22.54 -3.84
N LYS A 80 -5.77 23.87 -3.93
CA LYS A 80 -7.04 24.56 -4.21
C LYS A 80 -8.15 24.23 -3.20
N GLY A 81 -7.82 24.19 -1.90
CA GLY A 81 -8.79 23.94 -0.83
C GLY A 81 -9.18 22.47 -0.68
N ARG A 82 -8.40 21.56 -1.27
CA ARG A 82 -8.53 20.11 -1.09
C ARG A 82 -7.19 19.56 -0.62
N TYR A 83 -7.21 19.01 0.59
CA TYR A 83 -6.07 18.38 1.22
C TYR A 83 -5.91 16.93 0.76
N SER A 84 -4.67 16.48 0.59
CA SER A 84 -4.32 15.10 0.28
C SER A 84 -3.10 14.66 1.09
N ILE A 85 -2.95 13.36 1.34
CA ILE A 85 -1.71 12.80 1.91
C ILE A 85 -0.96 12.08 0.79
N LEU A 86 0.10 12.69 0.27
CA LEU A 86 0.80 12.20 -0.94
C LEU A 86 1.47 10.83 -0.75
N ALA A 87 1.75 10.43 0.49
CA ALA A 87 2.23 9.08 0.81
C ALA A 87 1.17 7.99 0.59
N LEU A 88 -0.13 8.33 0.54
CA LEU A 88 -1.25 7.39 0.54
C LEU A 88 -1.97 7.31 -0.80
N HIS A 89 -2.85 6.31 -0.93
CA HIS A 89 -3.72 6.15 -2.10
C HIS A 89 -4.58 7.38 -2.39
N GLY A 90 -4.98 7.58 -3.66
CA GLY A 90 -5.76 8.74 -4.12
C GLY A 90 -7.11 8.99 -3.42
N GLN A 91 -7.60 8.03 -2.64
CA GLN A 91 -8.80 8.18 -1.82
C GLN A 91 -8.59 9.09 -0.60
N TYR A 92 -7.34 9.24 -0.14
CA TYR A 92 -6.98 10.09 0.99
C TYR A 92 -6.90 11.55 0.57
N SER A 93 -8.05 12.10 0.23
CA SER A 93 -8.24 13.52 -0.05
C SER A 93 -9.57 14.05 0.49
N SER A 94 -9.59 15.27 1.01
CA SER A 94 -10.75 15.87 1.68
C SER A 94 -10.69 17.40 1.66
N GLN A 95 -11.82 18.08 1.83
CA GLN A 95 -11.85 19.51 2.16
C GLN A 95 -11.67 19.77 3.67
N ASP A 96 -11.92 18.75 4.49
CA ASP A 96 -11.69 18.78 5.94
C ASP A 96 -10.37 18.04 6.26
N PRO A 97 -9.29 18.77 6.60
CA PRO A 97 -7.99 18.17 6.92
C PRO A 97 -8.02 17.32 8.20
N LYS A 98 -8.85 17.68 9.19
CA LYS A 98 -8.92 16.94 10.45
C LYS A 98 -9.61 15.60 10.26
N ALA A 99 -10.69 15.57 9.46
CA ALA A 99 -11.35 14.33 9.08
C ALA A 99 -10.39 13.40 8.31
N LEU A 100 -9.59 13.97 7.39
CA LEU A 100 -8.61 13.21 6.62
C LEU A 100 -7.54 12.56 7.50
N LEU A 101 -6.95 13.31 8.43
CA LEU A 101 -5.95 12.79 9.38
C LEU A 101 -6.57 11.73 10.30
N THR A 102 -7.79 11.95 10.78
CA THR A 102 -8.51 10.99 11.63
C THR A 102 -8.71 9.66 10.90
N GLN A 103 -9.17 9.70 9.64
CA GLN A 103 -9.35 8.50 8.82
C GLN A 103 -8.01 7.80 8.58
N ALA A 104 -6.99 8.53 8.13
CA ALA A 104 -5.68 7.96 7.84
C ALA A 104 -5.04 7.29 9.07
N ASN A 105 -5.15 7.90 10.25
CA ASN A 105 -4.60 7.34 11.49
C ASN A 105 -5.42 6.17 12.04
N SER A 106 -6.74 6.15 11.81
CA SER A 106 -7.56 4.98 12.10
C SER A 106 -7.13 3.78 11.24
N ASP A 107 -6.96 4.00 9.93
CA ASP A 107 -6.55 2.94 9.00
C ASP A 107 -5.09 2.50 9.24
N LEU A 108 -4.22 3.41 9.68
CA LEU A 108 -2.85 3.09 10.11
C LEU A 108 -2.84 2.12 11.31
N LYS A 109 -3.75 2.32 12.27
CA LYS A 109 -3.91 1.41 13.41
C LYS A 109 -4.42 0.04 12.98
N ILE A 110 -5.37 -0.01 12.03
CA ILE A 110 -5.84 -1.27 11.42
C ILE A 110 -4.67 -1.99 10.73
N LEU A 111 -3.82 -1.26 10.00
CA LEU A 111 -2.64 -1.83 9.35
C LEU A 111 -1.67 -2.41 10.37
N ARG A 112 -1.33 -1.66 11.43
CA ARG A 112 -0.47 -2.15 12.51
C ARG A 112 -1.01 -3.43 13.12
N ASP A 113 -2.29 -3.46 13.47
CA ASP A 113 -2.95 -4.62 14.03
C ASP A 113 -2.92 -5.81 13.08
N GLY A 114 -3.13 -5.58 11.79
CA GLY A 114 -2.98 -6.58 10.74
C GLY A 114 -1.56 -7.14 10.69
N LEU A 115 -0.55 -6.27 10.63
CA LEU A 115 0.87 -6.66 10.53
C LEU A 115 1.35 -7.43 11.76
N THR A 116 1.02 -6.95 12.96
CA THR A 116 1.47 -7.54 14.23
C THR A 116 0.79 -8.88 14.54
N LYS A 117 -0.42 -9.11 14.02
CA LYS A 117 -1.19 -10.34 14.22
C LYS A 117 -1.17 -11.25 12.99
N ALA A 118 -0.45 -10.89 11.93
CA ALA A 118 -0.42 -11.68 10.70
C ALA A 118 0.36 -12.98 10.92
N THR A 119 -0.20 -14.06 10.41
CA THR A 119 0.53 -15.32 10.18
C THR A 119 1.11 -15.37 8.77
N HIS A 120 0.48 -14.62 7.85
CA HIS A 120 0.80 -14.61 6.43
C HIS A 120 0.75 -13.18 5.89
N LEU A 121 1.73 -12.83 5.06
CA LEU A 121 1.75 -11.57 4.31
C LEU A 121 1.62 -11.87 2.82
N LEU A 122 0.69 -11.19 2.16
CA LEU A 122 0.59 -11.16 0.70
C LEU A 122 0.97 -9.76 0.25
N ILE A 123 2.15 -9.60 -0.34
CA ILE A 123 2.66 -8.31 -0.82
C ILE A 123 2.80 -8.36 -2.33
N THR A 124 2.14 -7.44 -3.05
CA THR A 124 2.33 -7.30 -4.50
C THR A 124 2.82 -5.93 -4.91
N LEU A 125 4.03 -5.91 -5.45
CA LEU A 125 4.67 -4.73 -6.03
C LEU A 125 4.33 -4.65 -7.53
N GLY A 126 4.35 -3.44 -8.10
CA GLY A 126 3.84 -3.24 -9.45
C GLY A 126 4.55 -2.19 -10.31
N THR A 127 5.62 -1.56 -9.82
CA THR A 127 6.35 -0.55 -10.59
C THR A 127 7.75 -0.28 -10.04
N ALA A 128 8.71 -0.02 -10.93
CA ALA A 128 10.01 0.59 -10.59
C ALA A 128 9.99 2.13 -10.75
N TRP A 129 8.91 2.70 -11.29
CA TRP A 129 8.75 4.15 -11.38
C TRP A 129 8.33 4.73 -10.03
N ALA A 130 9.14 5.64 -9.52
CA ALA A 130 8.90 6.52 -8.39
C ALA A 130 8.48 7.92 -8.88
N TYR A 131 7.82 8.65 -7.99
CA TYR A 131 7.54 10.07 -8.17
C TYR A 131 8.00 10.81 -6.93
N GLN A 132 8.55 12.01 -7.14
CA GLN A 132 9.02 12.89 -6.08
C GLN A 132 8.43 14.28 -6.26
N LYS A 133 8.11 14.99 -5.18
CA LYS A 133 7.74 16.41 -5.28
C LYS A 133 8.90 17.21 -5.87
N SER A 134 8.63 18.03 -6.88
CA SER A 134 9.67 18.81 -7.55
C SER A 134 10.32 19.88 -6.66
N GLU A 135 9.65 20.28 -5.58
CA GLU A 135 10.11 21.33 -4.67
C GLU A 135 11.19 20.86 -3.69
N ASN A 136 11.14 19.59 -3.25
CA ASN A 136 11.96 19.09 -2.14
C ASN A 136 12.36 17.61 -2.28
N ASP A 137 12.16 17.03 -3.47
CA ASP A 137 12.45 15.63 -3.79
C ASP A 137 11.79 14.58 -2.88
N LEU A 138 10.74 14.98 -2.14
CA LEU A 138 9.99 14.09 -1.25
C LEU A 138 9.31 13.00 -2.09
N LEU A 139 9.64 11.74 -1.81
CA LEU A 139 9.00 10.58 -2.43
C LEU A 139 7.51 10.56 -2.12
N VAL A 140 6.68 10.29 -3.13
CA VAL A 140 5.23 10.19 -2.97
C VAL A 140 4.73 8.80 -3.31
N GLY A 141 3.72 8.33 -2.55
CA GLY A 141 3.03 7.07 -2.84
C GLY A 141 2.00 7.21 -3.97
N ASN A 142 1.41 8.40 -4.11
CA ASN A 142 0.46 8.72 -5.17
C ASN A 142 0.53 10.21 -5.53
N CYS A 143 0.28 10.56 -6.79
CA CYS A 143 0.24 11.95 -7.25
C CYS A 143 -1.17 12.59 -7.12
N HIS A 144 -2.19 11.86 -6.66
CA HIS A 144 -3.55 12.35 -6.39
C HIS A 144 -4.23 13.07 -7.56
N LYS A 145 -3.90 12.69 -8.81
CA LYS A 145 -4.35 13.36 -10.06
C LYS A 145 -4.05 14.87 -10.09
N LEU A 146 -3.04 15.31 -9.34
CA LEU A 146 -2.55 16.68 -9.34
C LEU A 146 -1.74 16.98 -10.62
N PRO A 147 -1.47 18.27 -10.95
CA PRO A 147 -0.67 18.61 -12.11
C PRO A 147 0.70 17.92 -12.11
N GLY A 148 1.06 17.30 -13.23
CA GLY A 148 2.33 16.58 -13.35
C GLY A 148 3.57 17.46 -13.16
N SER A 149 3.47 18.77 -13.36
CA SER A 149 4.55 19.73 -13.12
C SER A 149 4.98 19.82 -11.65
N LEU A 150 4.16 19.32 -10.72
CA LEU A 150 4.50 19.25 -9.29
C LEU A 150 5.39 18.05 -8.94
N PHE A 151 5.61 17.13 -9.89
CA PHE A 151 6.34 15.90 -9.65
C PHE A 151 7.42 15.61 -10.68
N ASN A 152 8.54 15.09 -10.20
CA ASN A 152 9.58 14.50 -11.00
C ASN A 152 9.42 12.98 -11.02
N LYS A 153 9.54 12.37 -12.20
CA LYS A 153 9.46 10.92 -12.38
C LYS A 153 10.88 10.32 -12.33
N LYS A 154 11.10 9.34 -11.46
CA LYS A 154 12.39 8.66 -11.28
C LYS A 154 12.22 7.16 -11.53
N LEU A 155 13.16 6.55 -12.26
CA LEU A 155 13.24 5.09 -12.36
C LEU A 155 14.16 4.58 -11.26
N LEU A 156 13.66 3.69 -10.41
CA LEU A 156 14.48 3.04 -9.38
C LEU A 156 15.39 1.98 -10.00
N CYS A 157 16.59 1.87 -9.47
CA CYS A 157 17.47 0.76 -9.76
C CYS A 157 17.09 -0.48 -8.93
N VAL A 158 17.64 -1.64 -9.32
CA VAL A 158 17.38 -2.91 -8.64
C VAL A 158 17.81 -2.87 -7.17
N ALA A 159 18.95 -2.22 -6.86
CA ALA A 159 19.45 -2.12 -5.49
C ALA A 159 18.48 -1.36 -4.57
N GLU A 160 17.93 -0.23 -5.02
CA GLU A 160 16.93 0.55 -4.26
C GLU A 160 15.66 -0.28 -3.98
N ILE A 161 15.22 -1.08 -4.96
CA ILE A 161 14.05 -1.96 -4.79
C ILE A 161 14.36 -3.10 -3.81
N GLN A 162 15.54 -3.72 -3.93
CA GLN A 162 15.96 -4.80 -3.05
C GLN A 162 16.08 -4.33 -1.60
N GLU A 163 16.67 -3.16 -1.37
CA GLU A 163 16.81 -2.58 -0.05
C GLU A 163 15.44 -2.35 0.62
N ALA A 164 14.47 -1.82 -0.11
CA ALA A 164 13.12 -1.59 0.42
C ALA A 164 12.36 -2.89 0.77
N VAL A 165 12.69 -4.01 0.12
CA VAL A 165 12.00 -5.31 0.32
C VAL A 165 12.73 -6.23 1.30
N ALA A 166 14.03 -6.04 1.49
CA ALA A 166 14.85 -6.89 2.36
C ALA A 166 14.83 -6.50 3.85
N GLN A 167 14.33 -5.30 4.17
CA GLN A 167 14.21 -4.75 5.54
C GLN A 167 12.82 -4.97 6.12
#